data_AF-A0A0B6D729-F1
#
_entry.id   AF-A0A0B6D729-F1
#
_cell.length_a   1.000
_cell.length_b   1.000
_cell.length_c   1.000
_cell.angle_alpha   90.00
_cell.angle_beta   90.00
_cell.angle_gamma   90.00
#
_symmetry.space_group_name_H-M   'P 1'
#
loop_
_entity.id
_entity.type
_entity.pdbx_description
1 polymer ?
#
loop_
_entity_poly.entity_id
_entity_poly.type
_entity_poly.pdbx_seq_one_letter_code
_entity_poly.pdbx_strand_id
1 'polypeptide(L)'
;MFKYKLYKANKQKGASLVESIISSGLILFVLSSSFLIINSSITTSVIAEKKTQLIQQLDKKIADYILTGKFNTKTIDDDYFFQKKVNDSKLTKFIAKNKDFDLCISKEIIKYGSNL
;
A
#
# COMPACT_ATOMS: atom_id res chain seq x y z
N MET A 1 -17.72 -57.53 -46.24
CA MET A 1 -16.81 -57.41 -45.07
C MET A 1 -16.14 -56.03 -45.19
N PHE A 2 -16.27 -55.00 -44.34
CA PHE A 2 -16.92 -54.73 -43.05
C PHE A 2 -17.50 -53.30 -43.19
N LYS A 3 -18.77 -53.08 -42.83
CA LYS A 3 -19.39 -51.74 -42.81
C LYS A 3 -18.98 -51.03 -41.51
N TYR A 4 -18.10 -50.03 -41.58
CA TYR A 4 -17.73 -49.22 -40.42
C TYR A 4 -18.85 -48.22 -40.13
N LYS A 5 -19.54 -48.46 -39.02
CA LYS A 5 -20.69 -47.70 -38.54
C LYS A 5 -20.20 -46.38 -37.92
N LEU A 6 -20.13 -45.30 -38.71
CA LEU A 6 -19.92 -43.93 -38.22
C LEU A 6 -21.22 -43.38 -37.60
N TYR A 7 -21.63 -43.95 -36.46
CA TYR A 7 -22.84 -43.50 -35.76
C TYR A 7 -22.54 -43.13 -34.31
N LYS A 8 -21.73 -42.08 -34.08
CA LYS A 8 -21.62 -41.47 -32.73
C LYS A 8 -21.04 -40.04 -32.64
N ALA A 9 -21.06 -39.23 -33.69
CA ALA A 9 -20.45 -37.88 -33.65
C ALA A 9 -21.42 -36.72 -33.29
N ASN A 10 -22.73 -36.93 -33.25
CA ASN A 10 -23.69 -35.81 -33.15
C ASN A 10 -24.10 -35.42 -31.71
N LYS A 11 -23.90 -36.28 -30.70
CA LYS A 11 -24.26 -35.94 -29.29
C LYS A 11 -23.14 -35.25 -28.50
N GLN A 12 -21.88 -35.32 -28.95
CA GLN A 12 -20.73 -34.74 -28.25
C GLN A 12 -20.54 -33.24 -28.48
N LYS A 13 -21.09 -32.67 -29.57
CA LYS A 13 -20.90 -31.24 -29.88
C LYS A 13 -21.55 -30.30 -28.85
N GLY A 14 -22.75 -30.65 -28.36
CA GLY A 14 -23.42 -29.87 -27.31
C GLY A 14 -22.70 -29.93 -25.95
N ALA A 15 -22.19 -31.10 -25.58
CA ALA A 15 -21.38 -31.27 -24.37
C ALA A 15 -20.04 -30.52 -24.47
N SER A 16 -19.37 -30.57 -25.62
CA SER A 16 -18.11 -29.86 -25.87
C SER A 16 -18.26 -28.33 -25.84
N LEU A 17 -19.39 -27.78 -26.31
CA LEU A 17 -19.68 -26.34 -26.21
C LEU A 17 -19.90 -25.90 -24.76
N VAL A 18 -20.69 -26.66 -23.99
CA VAL A 18 -20.92 -26.37 -22.57
C VAL A 18 -19.62 -26.46 -21.78
N GLU A 19 -18.81 -27.49 -22.02
CA GLU A 19 -17.49 -27.66 -21.41
C GLU A 19 -16.54 -26.50 -21.76
N SER A 20 -16.58 -26.02 -23.01
CA SER A 20 -15.78 -24.86 -23.44
C SER A 20 -16.21 -23.57 -22.74
N ILE A 21 -17.52 -23.37 -22.54
CA ILE A 21 -18.06 -22.20 -21.82
C ILE A 21 -17.64 -22.25 -20.34
N ILE A 22 -17.78 -23.42 -19.71
CA ILE A 22 -17.36 -23.62 -18.31
C ILE A 22 -15.85 -23.39 -18.17
N SER A 23 -15.04 -23.97 -19.04
CA SER A 23 -13.58 -23.80 -19.06
C SER A 23 -13.18 -22.33 -19.23
N SER A 24 -13.81 -21.62 -20.17
CA SER A 24 -13.58 -20.19 -20.39
C SER A 24 -13.97 -19.37 -19.16
N GLY A 25 -15.08 -19.71 -18.51
CA GLY A 25 -15.52 -19.07 -17.25
C GLY A 25 -14.52 -19.26 -16.12
N LEU A 26 -13.95 -20.47 -15.98
CA LEU A 26 -12.91 -20.75 -14.99
C LEU A 26 -11.63 -19.95 -15.27
N ILE A 27 -11.20 -19.86 -16.54
CA ILE A 27 -10.02 -19.07 -16.91
C ILE A 27 -10.24 -17.59 -16.60
N LEU A 28 -11.40 -17.03 -16.95
CA LEU A 28 -11.74 -15.64 -16.64
C LEU A 28 -11.83 -15.40 -15.14
N PHE A 29 -12.36 -16.34 -14.37
CA PHE A 29 -12.43 -16.26 -12.92
C PHE A 29 -11.04 -16.24 -12.28
N VAL A 30 -10.14 -17.13 -12.71
CA VAL A 30 -8.75 -17.15 -12.25
C VAL A 30 -8.05 -15.85 -12.61
N LEU A 31 -8.18 -15.39 -13.85
CA LEU A 31 -7.58 -14.15 -14.32
C LEU A 31 -8.07 -12.94 -13.51
N SER A 32 -9.37 -12.84 -13.26
CA SER A 32 -9.96 -11.79 -12.42
C SER A 32 -9.41 -11.82 -10.99
N SER A 33 -9.28 -13.01 -10.41
CA SER A 33 -8.73 -13.19 -9.06
C SER A 33 -7.25 -12.76 -9.00
N SER A 34 -6.46 -13.13 -10.01
CA SER A 34 -5.07 -12.71 -10.13
C SER A 34 -4.94 -11.20 -10.22
N PHE A 35 -5.77 -10.52 -11.04
CA PHE A 35 -5.75 -9.07 -11.14
C PHE A 35 -6.08 -8.37 -9.82
N LEU A 36 -7.05 -8.89 -9.06
CA LEU A 36 -7.37 -8.36 -7.73
C LEU A 36 -6.18 -8.45 -6.77
N ILE A 37 -5.51 -9.61 -6.73
CA ILE A 37 -4.34 -9.83 -5.87
C ILE A 37 -3.19 -8.89 -6.26
N ILE A 38 -2.93 -8.74 -7.56
CA ILE A 38 -1.88 -7.86 -8.08
C ILE A 38 -2.17 -6.40 -7.70
N ASN A 39 -3.39 -5.90 -7.94
CA ASN A 39 -3.77 -4.54 -7.60
C ASN A 39 -3.67 -4.26 -6.09
N SER A 40 -4.10 -5.21 -5.26
CA SER A 40 -3.98 -5.11 -3.81
C SER A 40 -2.50 -5.06 -3.37
N SER A 41 -1.65 -5.88 -3.98
CA SER A 41 -0.23 -5.94 -3.66
C SER A 41 0.48 -4.66 -4.06
N ILE A 42 0.24 -4.15 -5.28
CA ILE A 42 0.78 -2.86 -5.75
C ILE A 42 0.35 -1.72 -4.82
N THR A 43 -0.94 -1.64 -4.48
CA THR A 43 -1.46 -0.60 -3.59
C THR A 43 -0.78 -0.66 -2.21
N THR A 44 -0.62 -1.86 -1.66
CA THR A 44 0.06 -2.07 -0.38
C THR A 44 1.52 -1.63 -0.43
N SER A 45 2.23 -1.99 -1.51
CA SER A 45 3.63 -1.58 -1.74
C SER A 45 3.77 -0.07 -1.83
N VAL A 46 2.90 0.61 -2.58
CA VAL A 46 2.91 2.09 -2.70
C VAL A 46 2.66 2.74 -1.34
N ILE A 47 1.68 2.26 -0.57
CA ILE A 47 1.41 2.78 0.78
C ILE A 47 2.62 2.56 1.70
N ALA A 48 3.26 1.39 1.67
CA ALA A 48 4.44 1.09 2.48
C ALA A 48 5.64 1.97 2.10
N GLU A 49 5.84 2.22 0.81
CA GLU A 49 6.89 3.10 0.32
C GLU A 49 6.63 4.54 0.76
N LYS A 50 5.40 5.05 0.56
CA LYS A 50 5.01 6.41 0.99
C LYS A 50 5.13 6.60 2.49
N LYS A 51 4.76 5.60 3.28
CA LYS A 51 4.99 5.59 4.73
C LYS A 51 6.47 5.70 5.06
N THR A 52 7.32 4.95 4.37
CA THR A 52 8.78 4.97 4.60
C THR A 52 9.38 6.34 4.22
N GLN A 53 8.97 6.90 3.07
CA GLN A 53 9.37 8.25 2.66
C GLN A 53 8.95 9.30 3.70
N LEU A 54 7.72 9.24 4.20
CA LEU A 54 7.21 10.15 5.23
C LEU A 54 8.01 10.05 6.55
N ILE A 55 8.39 8.82 6.96
CA ILE A 55 9.27 8.60 8.13
C ILE A 55 10.64 9.24 7.90
N GLN A 56 11.26 9.01 6.74
CA GLN A 56 12.58 9.55 6.42
C GLN A 56 12.57 11.09 6.39
N GLN A 57 11.53 11.69 5.82
CA GLN A 57 11.38 13.14 5.81
C GLN A 57 11.17 13.71 7.21
N LEU A 58 10.34 13.05 8.02
CA LEU A 58 10.13 13.41 9.42
C LEU A 58 11.44 13.33 10.21
N ASP A 59 12.20 12.25 10.04
CA ASP A 59 13.49 12.05 10.70
C ASP A 59 14.54 13.08 10.28
N LYS A 60 14.58 13.46 9.01
CA LYS A 60 15.44 14.54 8.53
C LYS A 60 15.09 15.88 9.20
N LYS A 61 13.81 16.24 9.24
CA LYS A 61 13.33 17.49 9.89
C LYS A 61 13.60 17.48 11.40
N ILE A 62 13.51 16.32 12.03
CA ILE A 62 13.86 16.11 13.43
C ILE A 62 15.37 16.31 13.64
N ALA A 63 16.22 15.73 12.78
CA ALA A 63 17.66 15.90 12.88
C ALA A 63 18.04 17.38 12.74
N ASP A 64 17.44 18.08 11.77
CA ASP A 64 17.61 19.53 11.61
C ASP A 64 17.14 20.31 12.86
N TYR A 65 16.04 19.90 13.51
CA TYR A 65 15.60 20.50 14.78
C TYR A 65 16.59 20.25 15.92
N ILE A 66 17.20 19.07 16.01
CA ILE A 66 18.21 18.76 17.02
C ILE A 66 19.44 19.65 16.81
N LEU A 67 19.84 19.90 15.57
CA LEU A 67 21.01 20.72 15.23
C LEU A 67 20.75 22.24 15.35
N THR A 68 19.57 22.71 14.95
CA THR A 68 19.26 24.15 14.85
C THR A 68 18.38 24.67 15.99
N GLY A 69 17.76 23.78 16.76
CA GLY A 69 16.79 24.11 17.82
C GLY A 69 15.42 24.58 17.32
N LYS A 70 15.19 24.70 16.00
CA LYS A 70 13.94 25.18 15.39
C LYS A 70 13.34 24.12 14.47
N PHE A 71 12.09 23.74 14.70
CA PHE A 71 11.44 22.71 13.89
C PHE A 71 10.78 23.36 12.67
N ASN A 72 11.09 22.82 11.49
CA ASN A 72 10.54 23.32 10.24
C ASN A 72 9.18 22.68 9.94
N THR A 73 8.11 23.42 10.25
CA THR A 73 6.71 23.04 9.99
C THR A 73 6.25 23.26 8.55
N LYS A 74 7.13 23.71 7.63
CA LYS A 74 6.77 23.87 6.23
C LYS A 74 6.25 22.55 5.65
N THR A 75 5.11 22.62 4.99
CA THR A 75 4.57 21.53 4.19
C THR A 75 5.53 21.24 3.04
N ILE A 76 5.68 19.96 2.72
CA ILE A 76 6.39 19.52 1.54
C ILE A 76 5.36 18.75 0.75
N ASP A 77 4.99 19.27 -0.42
CA ASP A 77 3.91 18.70 -1.23
C ASP A 77 2.59 18.68 -0.40
N ASP A 78 1.95 17.51 -0.25
CA ASP A 78 0.77 17.28 0.60
C ASP A 78 1.09 16.73 2.01
N ASP A 79 2.36 16.73 2.41
CA ASP A 79 2.81 16.28 3.74
C ASP A 79 2.83 17.42 4.75
N TYR A 80 2.06 17.27 5.83
CA TYR A 80 1.95 18.22 6.93
C TYR A 80 2.80 17.79 8.13
N PHE A 81 3.61 18.71 8.64
CA PHE A 81 4.52 18.46 9.76
C PHE A 81 4.17 19.34 10.95
N PHE A 82 3.93 18.71 12.10
CA PHE A 82 3.55 19.39 13.33
C PHE A 82 4.50 19.03 14.47
N GLN A 83 4.77 20.02 15.31
CA GLN A 83 5.43 19.83 16.60
C GLN A 83 4.40 20.07 17.70
N LYS A 84 4.22 19.10 18.60
CA LYS A 84 3.39 19.23 19.79
C LYS A 84 4.26 19.01 21.03
N LYS A 85 4.30 20.00 21.90
CA LYS A 85 4.92 19.86 23.23
C LYS A 85 3.97 19.04 24.10
N VAL A 86 4.49 17.99 24.73
CA VAL A 86 3.71 17.19 25.68
C VAL A 86 3.76 17.90 27.03
N ASN A 87 2.61 18.11 27.67
CA ASN A 87 2.41 19.05 28.78
C ASN A 87 3.23 18.77 30.06
N ASP A 88 3.93 17.64 30.19
CA ASP A 88 4.52 17.22 31.46
C ASP A 88 5.92 16.60 31.39
N SER A 89 6.61 16.70 30.25
CA SER A 89 7.97 16.18 30.14
C SER A 89 8.82 16.96 29.16
N LYS A 90 10.14 16.78 29.22
CA LYS A 90 11.09 17.22 28.19
C LYS A 90 10.82 16.57 26.81
N LEU A 91 9.70 15.86 26.61
CA LEU A 91 9.32 15.23 25.36
C LEU A 91 8.71 16.24 24.38
N THR A 92 9.22 16.21 23.17
CA THR A 92 8.63 16.87 22.00
C THR A 92 8.08 15.79 21.07
N LYS A 93 6.79 15.86 20.76
CA LYS A 93 6.13 14.98 19.79
C LYS A 93 6.15 15.63 18.41
N PHE A 94 6.64 14.93 17.42
CA PHE A 94 6.62 15.31 16.02
C PHE A 94 5.62 14.44 15.28
N ILE A 95 4.78 15.05 14.47
CA ILE A 95 3.71 14.38 13.73
C ILE A 95 3.87 14.73 12.26
N ALA A 96 3.90 13.72 11.41
CA ALA A 96 3.79 13.86 9.96
C ALA A 96 2.46 13.26 9.49
N LYS A 97 1.74 13.99 8.64
CA LYS A 97 0.49 13.52 8.03
C LYS A 97 0.55 13.68 6.51
N ASN A 98 0.22 12.63 5.78
CA ASN A 98 -0.04 12.70 4.35
C ASN A 98 -1.55 12.57 4.12
N LYS A 99 -2.15 13.53 3.39
CA LYS A 99 -3.60 13.56 3.17
C LYS A 99 -4.07 12.58 2.08
N ASP A 100 -3.24 12.30 1.09
CA ASP A 100 -3.62 11.45 -0.06
C ASP A 100 -3.71 9.97 0.30
N PHE A 101 -2.87 9.53 1.24
CA PHE A 101 -2.79 8.13 1.68
C PHE A 101 -3.34 7.91 3.11
N ASP A 102 -3.94 8.94 3.72
CA ASP A 102 -4.42 8.97 5.11
C ASP A 102 -3.37 8.44 6.13
N LEU A 103 -2.10 8.72 5.87
CA LEU A 103 -1.00 8.26 6.71
C LEU A 103 -0.72 9.26 7.81
N CYS A 104 -0.72 8.79 9.06
CA CYS A 104 -0.34 9.59 10.22
C CYS A 104 0.79 8.90 10.98
N ILE A 105 1.93 9.57 11.09
CA ILE A 105 3.13 9.07 11.75
C ILE A 105 3.49 10.02 12.87
N SER A 106 3.71 9.50 14.07
CA SER A 106 4.13 10.31 15.20
C SER A 106 5.38 9.74 15.85
N LYS A 107 6.37 10.59 16.11
CA LYS A 107 7.62 10.25 16.78
C LYS A 107 7.83 11.17 17.99
N GLU A 108 8.20 10.60 19.12
CA GLU A 108 8.41 11.33 20.36
C GLU A 108 9.90 11.34 20.69
N ILE A 109 10.43 12.51 21.04
CA ILE A 109 11.86 12.69 21.30
C ILE A 109 12.04 13.42 22.62
N ILE A 110 12.88 12.85 23.48
CA ILE A 110 13.33 13.49 24.72
C ILE A 110 14.31 14.58 24.32
N LYS A 111 13.98 15.83 24.63
CA LYS A 111 14.94 16.92 24.59
C LYS A 111 15.96 16.66 25.69
N TYR A 112 17.12 16.10 25.33
CA TYR A 112 18.28 16.08 26.22
C TYR A 112 18.64 17.53 26.48
N GLY A 113 18.41 17.98 27.71
CA GLY A 113 18.83 19.30 28.14
C GLY A 113 20.34 19.37 28.07
N SER A 114 20.86 20.26 27.23
CA SER A 114 22.12 20.91 27.45
C SER A 114 22.02 21.66 28.79
N ASN A 115 22.41 20.98 29.88
CA ASN A 115 22.94 21.65 31.06
C ASN A 115 24.39 21.98 30.73
N LEU A 116 24.61 23.15 30.13
CA LEU A 116 25.88 23.86 30.10
C LEU A 116 25.54 25.33 30.32
#